data_AF-A0A2P0QLR8-F1
#
_entry.id   AF-A0A2P0QLR8-F1
#
_cell.length_a   1.000
_cell.length_b   1.000
_cell.length_c   1.000
_cell.angle_alpha   90.00
_cell.angle_beta   90.00
_cell.angle_gamma   90.00
#
_symmetry.space_group_name_H-M   'P 1'
#
loop_
_entity.id
_entity.type
_entity.pdbx_description
1 polymer ?
#
loop_
_entity_poly.entity_id
_entity_poly.type
_entity_poly.pdbx_seq_one_letter_code
_entity_poly.pdbx_strand_id
1 'polypeptide(L)' 'GTEVKGHLAGQTMYALHKGGIKDGRVVGAEGAIPFIENLNDAAIKRFQEQIEVVNIMESEDLNTIKAKINELKARD' A
#
# COMPACT_ATOMS: atom_id res chain seq x y z
N GLY A 1 7.53 5.48 7.44
CA GLY A 1 8.65 6.30 6.97
C GLY A 1 8.13 7.43 6.12
N THR A 2 8.97 8.43 5.86
CA THR A 2 8.62 9.60 5.04
C THR A 2 8.23 9.19 3.61
N GLU A 3 7.13 9.74 3.11
CA GLU A 3 6.64 9.49 1.74
C GLU A 3 7.58 10.08 0.67
N VAL A 4 7.61 9.43 -0.50
CA VAL A 4 8.42 9.87 -1.62
C VAL A 4 7.70 10.95 -2.40
N LYS A 5 8.23 12.18 -2.40
CA LYS A 5 7.66 13.29 -3.18
C LYS A 5 7.58 12.95 -4.67
N GLY A 6 6.45 13.29 -5.29
CA GLY A 6 6.17 13.04 -6.71
C GLY A 6 5.82 11.59 -7.05
N HIS A 7 6.57 10.62 -6.52
CA HIS A 7 6.27 9.20 -6.72
C HIS A 7 5.09 8.71 -5.88
N LEU A 8 4.95 9.21 -4.64
CA LEU A 8 3.87 8.89 -3.69
C LEU A 8 3.64 7.37 -3.59
N ALA A 9 4.71 6.65 -3.27
CA ALA A 9 4.73 5.19 -3.35
C ALA A 9 3.81 4.56 -2.31
N GLY A 10 3.80 5.05 -1.07
CA GLY A 10 2.92 4.54 -0.03
C GLY A 10 1.44 4.84 -0.31
N GLN A 11 1.11 6.05 -0.78
CA GLN A 11 -0.23 6.42 -1.25
C GLN A 11 -0.67 5.51 -2.41
N THR A 12 0.21 5.26 -3.39
CA THR A 12 -0.09 4.41 -4.54
C THR A 12 -0.35 2.96 -4.11
N MET A 13 0.43 2.42 -3.16
CA MET A 13 0.21 1.09 -2.62
C MET A 13 -1.12 0.98 -1.84
N TYR A 14 -1.48 2.01 -1.08
CA TYR A 14 -2.78 2.07 -0.41
C TYR A 14 -3.93 2.12 -1.43
N ALA A 15 -3.80 2.94 -2.47
CA ALA A 15 -4.77 3.05 -3.56
C ALA A 15 -4.91 1.73 -4.33
N LEU A 16 -3.81 1.01 -4.57
CA LEU A 16 -3.81 -0.31 -5.20
C LEU A 16 -4.62 -1.32 -4.38
N HIS A 17 -4.38 -1.38 -3.07
CA HIS A 17 -5.12 -2.29 -2.20
C HIS A 17 -6.62 -1.95 -2.18
N LYS A 18 -6.97 -0.66 -2.11
CA LYS A 18 -8.38 -0.24 -2.04
C LYS A 18 -9.14 -0.30 -3.38
N GLY A 19 -8.48 0.09 -4.47
CA GLY A 19 -9.11 0.39 -5.76
C GLY A 19 -8.69 -0.53 -6.90
N GLY A 20 -7.64 -1.32 -6.72
CA GLY A 20 -7.08 -2.18 -7.77
C GLY A 20 -6.50 -1.37 -8.93
N ILE A 21 -6.57 -1.96 -10.13
CA ILE A 21 -6.08 -1.36 -11.37
C ILE A 21 -7.22 -1.24 -12.40
N LYS A 22 -7.08 -0.28 -13.31
CA LYS A 22 -7.88 -0.14 -14.53
C LYS A 22 -6.95 0.21 -15.68
N ASP A 23 -6.95 -0.62 -16.72
CA ASP A 23 -6.07 -0.47 -17.89
C ASP A 23 -4.59 -0.33 -17.48
N GLY A 24 -4.16 -1.14 -16.50
CA GLY A 24 -2.82 -1.10 -15.90
C GLY A 24 -2.57 0.05 -14.92
N ARG A 25 -3.42 1.09 -14.87
CA ARG A 25 -3.25 2.21 -13.94
C ARG A 25 -3.89 1.93 -12.58
N VAL A 26 -3.19 2.25 -11.49
CA VAL A 26 -3.73 2.15 -10.12
C VAL A 26 -4.85 3.17 -9.91
N VAL A 27 -6.02 2.68 -9.50
CA VAL A 27 -7.21 3.52 -9.29
C VAL A 27 -7.06 4.32 -8.01
N GLY A 28 -7.12 5.66 -8.12
CA GLY A 28 -7.00 6.57 -6.98
C GLY A 28 -5.56 6.92 -6.57
N ALA A 29 -4.56 6.44 -7.32
CA ALA A 29 -3.16 6.81 -7.08
C ALA A 29 -2.87 8.24 -7.59
N GLU A 30 -2.15 9.00 -6.78
CA GLU A 30 -1.74 10.39 -7.05
C GLU A 30 -0.28 10.49 -7.54
N GLY A 31 0.47 9.38 -7.50
CA GLY A 31 1.85 9.31 -7.99
C GLY A 31 1.96 9.64 -9.48
N ALA A 32 3.13 10.11 -9.90
CA ALA A 32 3.37 10.59 -11.26
C ALA A 32 3.12 9.53 -12.36
N ILE A 33 3.51 8.27 -12.13
CA ILE A 33 3.39 7.17 -13.11
C ILE A 33 2.91 5.89 -12.38
N PRO A 34 1.63 5.78 -11.99
CA PRO A 34 1.15 4.69 -11.15
C PRO A 34 0.59 3.56 -12.01
N PHE A 35 1.46 2.86 -12.74
CA PHE A 35 1.08 1.74 -13.62
C PHE A 35 1.71 0.42 -13.17
N ILE A 36 0.94 -0.66 -13.30
CA ILE A 36 1.38 -2.04 -13.09
C ILE A 36 1.10 -2.80 -14.39
N GLU A 37 2.15 -3.04 -15.17
CA GLU A 37 2.04 -3.62 -16.51
C GLU A 37 2.28 -5.13 -16.55
N ASN A 38 2.85 -5.69 -15.47
CA ASN A 38 3.34 -7.07 -15.43
C ASN A 38 2.44 -8.02 -14.62
N LEU A 39 1.37 -7.53 -13.99
CA LEU A 39 0.46 -8.32 -13.17
C LEU A 39 -0.96 -8.24 -13.71
N ASN A 40 -1.69 -9.34 -13.60
CA ASN A 40 -3.10 -9.42 -13.99
C ASN A 40 -4.03 -9.12 -12.79
N ASP A 41 -5.31 -8.88 -13.09
CA ASP A 41 -6.34 -8.57 -12.09
C ASP A 41 -6.47 -9.64 -11.00
N ALA A 42 -6.24 -10.92 -11.34
CA ALA A 42 -6.29 -12.01 -10.36
C ALA A 42 -5.19 -11.89 -9.30
N ALA A 43 -3.96 -11.50 -9.70
CA ALA A 43 -2.88 -11.24 -8.76
C ALA A 43 -3.19 -10.04 -7.86
N ILE A 44 -3.77 -8.97 -8.43
CA ILE A 44 -4.20 -7.79 -7.66
C ILE A 44 -5.28 -8.16 -6.66
N LYS A 45 -6.32 -8.88 -7.09
CA LYS A 45 -7.41 -9.33 -6.21
C LYS A 45 -6.90 -10.22 -5.07
N ARG A 46 -6.01 -11.16 -5.36
CA ARG A 46 -5.37 -12.00 -4.34
C ARG A 46 -4.61 -11.15 -3.32
N PHE A 47 -3.88 -10.12 -3.76
CA PHE A 47 -3.20 -9.18 -2.86
C PHE A 47 -4.18 -8.44 -1.95
N GLN A 48 -5.31 -7.97 -2.49
CA GLN A 48 -6.34 -7.26 -1.73
C GLN A 48 -6.97 -8.14 -0.64
N GLU A 49 -7.26 -9.40 -0.97
CA GLU A 49 -7.90 -10.36 -0.05
C GLU A 49 -6.94 -10.92 0.99
N GLN A 50 -5.64 -11.04 0.66
CA GLN A 50 -4.66 -11.68 1.52
C GLN A 50 -4.24 -10.81 2.71
N ILE A 51 -4.25 -9.48 2.58
CA ILE A 51 -3.65 -8.57 3.55
C ILE A 51 -4.58 -7.42 3.95
N GLU A 52 -4.34 -6.87 5.13
CA GLU A 52 -4.83 -5.55 5.56
C GLU A 52 -3.71 -4.52 5.41
N VAL A 53 -4.02 -3.32 4.91
CA VAL A 53 -3.06 -2.21 4.87
C VAL A 53 -3.22 -1.34 6.11
N VAL A 54 -2.16 -1.29 6.92
CA VAL A 54 -2.08 -0.41 8.10
C VAL A 54 -1.22 0.80 7.75
N ASN A 55 -1.87 1.96 7.61
CA ASN A 55 -1.17 3.19 7.26
C ASN A 55 -0.56 3.87 8.50
N ILE A 56 0.76 3.78 8.61
CA ILE A 56 1.59 4.51 9.58
C ILE A 56 2.70 5.32 8.87
N MET A 57 2.41 5.80 7.65
CA MET A 57 3.34 6.67 6.91
C MET A 57 3.69 7.92 7.73
N GLU A 58 4.82 8.56 7.38
CA GLU A 58 5.43 9.66 8.12
C GLU A 58 5.94 9.31 9.53
N SER A 59 5.68 8.09 10.04
CA SER A 59 6.34 7.59 11.25
C SER A 59 7.70 6.98 10.92
N GLU A 60 8.74 7.49 11.56
CA GLU A 60 10.11 6.93 11.56
C GLU A 60 10.55 6.50 12.97
N ASP A 61 9.71 6.73 13.98
CA ASP A 61 9.96 6.30 15.34
C ASP A 61 9.86 4.78 15.47
N LEU A 62 10.98 4.16 15.87
CA LEU A 62 11.08 2.70 16.01
C LEU A 62 10.17 2.16 17.10
N ASN A 63 9.88 2.94 18.15
CA ASN A 63 9.00 2.49 19.22
C ASN A 63 7.55 2.37 18.73
N THR A 64 7.08 3.38 17.99
CA THR A 64 5.76 3.40 17.32
C THR A 64 5.62 2.23 16.34
N ILE A 65 6.63 2.00 15.51
CA ILE A 65 6.63 0.89 14.54
C ILE A 65 6.60 -0.47 15.28
N LYS A 66 7.43 -0.66 16.31
CA LYS A 66 7.45 -1.90 17.11
C LYS A 66 6.12 -2.13 17.84
N ALA A 67 5.54 -1.09 18.42
CA ALA A 67 4.26 -1.18 19.11
C ALA A 67 3.17 -1.62 18.14
N LYS A 68 3.10 -1.04 16.94
CA LYS A 68 2.12 -1.43 15.92
C LYS A 68 2.33 -2.87 15.44
N ILE A 69 3.57 -3.31 15.24
CA ILE A 69 3.88 -4.70 14.88
C ILE A 69 3.39 -5.65 15.98
N ASN A 70 3.66 -5.37 17.26
CA ASN A 70 3.24 -6.21 18.37
C ASN A 70 1.72 -6.27 18.51
N GLU A 71 1.03 -5.14 18.34
CA GLU A 71 -0.43 -5.07 18.29
C GLU A 71 -1.00 -5.97 17.19
N LEU A 72 -0.45 -5.91 15.98
CA LEU A 72 -0.92 -6.71 14.84
C LEU A 72 -0.60 -8.19 14.99
N LYS A 73 0.56 -8.54 15.55
CA LYS A 73 0.93 -9.93 15.85
C LYS A 73 -0.02 -10.58 16.85
N ALA A 74 -0.59 -9.81 17.77
CA ALA A 74 -1.57 -10.31 18.74
C ALA A 74 -2.97 -10.57 18.14
N ARG A 75 -3.19 -10.24 16.86
CA ARG A 75 -4.45 -10.46 16.12
C ARG A 75 -4.43 -11.72 15.25
N ASP A 76 -3.32 -12.46 15.22
CA ASP A 76 -3.18 -13.72 14.50
C ASP A 76 -3.92 -14.86 15.23
#